data_AF-A0A0A7A2C5-F1
#
_entry.id   AF-A0A0A7A2C5-F1
#
_cell.length_a   1.000
_cell.length_b   1.000
_cell.length_c   1.000
_cell.angle_alpha   90.00
_cell.angle_beta   90.00
_cell.angle_gamma   90.00
#
_symmetry.space_group_name_H-M   'P 1'
#
loop_
_entity.id
_entity.type
_entity.pdbx_description
1 polymer ?
#
loop_
_entity_poly.entity_id
_entity_poly.type
_entity_poly.pdbx_seq_one_letter_code
_entity_poly.pdbx_strand_id
1 'polypeptide(L)'
;MVPRTDETCRELLALLTPFNIGMLTSDDWGSYGREVPKDKHLTGKIFTQRIERNNLTLRTRIKRLARKTICFSRSVEIHEKVIGTFIEKHIFY
;
A
#
# COMPACT_ATOMS: atom_id res chain seq x y z
N MET A 1 12.54 9.74 1.74
CA MET A 1 11.70 8.75 2.46
C MET A 1 10.82 9.53 3.41
N VAL A 2 9.52 9.25 3.46
CA VAL A 2 8.61 9.85 4.44
C VAL A 2 9.05 9.37 5.83
N PRO A 3 9.23 10.28 6.82
CA PRO A 3 9.65 9.89 8.16
C PRO A 3 8.57 9.03 8.81
N ARG A 4 8.97 8.01 9.56
CA ARG A 4 8.04 7.16 10.30
C ARG A 4 7.69 7.83 11.63
N THR A 5 6.68 8.71 11.62
CA THR A 5 6.17 9.41 12.82
C THR A 5 4.67 9.25 13.02
N ASP A 6 4.18 9.61 14.21
CA ASP A 6 2.76 9.60 14.54
C ASP A 6 1.96 10.58 13.65
N GLU A 7 2.55 11.72 13.28
CA GLU A 7 1.96 12.68 12.33
C GLU A 7 1.71 12.03 10.97
N THR A 8 2.70 11.32 10.42
CA THR A 8 2.55 10.65 9.12
C THR A 8 1.52 9.52 9.16
N CYS A 9 1.34 8.88 10.32
CA CYS A 9 0.27 7.91 10.54
C CYS A 9 -1.10 8.58 10.53
N ARG A 10 -1.26 9.74 11.20
CA ARG A 10 -2.49 10.53 11.17
C ARG A 10 -2.85 11.03 9.78
N GLU A 11 -1.87 11.53 9.02
CA GLU A 11 -2.07 11.93 7.62
C GLU A 11 -2.56 10.76 6.76
N LEU A 12 -1.95 9.58 6.92
CA LEU A 12 -2.40 8.38 6.23
C LEU A 12 -3.84 8.01 6.60
N LEU A 13 -4.20 8.02 7.89
CA LEU A 13 -5.56 7.71 8.33
C LEU A 13 -6.58 8.74 7.81
N ALA A 14 -6.21 10.01 7.75
CA ALA A 14 -7.05 11.06 7.16
C ALA A 14 -7.38 10.76 5.70
N LEU A 15 -6.38 10.36 4.89
CA LEU A 15 -6.58 9.95 3.50
C LEU A 15 -7.48 8.72 3.35
N LEU A 16 -7.49 7.83 4.35
CA LEU A 16 -8.30 6.60 4.33
C LEU A 16 -9.74 6.81 4.83
N THR A 17 -10.04 7.94 5.49
CA THR A 17 -11.36 8.27 6.05
C THR A 17 -12.52 8.09 5.04
N PRO A 18 -12.41 8.50 3.76
CA PRO A 18 -13.52 8.38 2.80
C PRO A 18 -13.90 6.94 2.45
N PHE A 19 -13.04 5.95 2.71
CA PHE A 19 -13.23 4.56 2.27
C PHE A 19 -14.00 3.70 3.28
N ASN A 20 -14.39 4.26 4.44
CA ASN A 20 -15.15 3.60 5.50
C ASN A 20 -14.63 2.18 5.85
N ILE A 21 -13.32 2.09 6.06
CA ILE A 21 -12.62 0.81 6.28
C ILE A 21 -13.03 0.22 7.63
N GLY A 22 -13.63 -0.98 7.61
CA GLY A 22 -14.08 -1.67 8.82
C GLY A 22 -12.96 -2.31 9.63
N MET A 23 -11.83 -2.64 9.00
CA MET A 23 -10.72 -3.35 9.63
C MET A 23 -9.38 -2.98 9.00
N LEU A 24 -8.38 -2.71 9.82
CA LEU A 24 -7.03 -2.34 9.41
C LEU A 24 -6.03 -3.40 9.89
N THR A 25 -5.31 -4.00 8.96
CA THR A 25 -4.20 -4.91 9.26
C THR A 25 -2.88 -4.19 9.00
N SER A 26 -1.99 -4.14 9.99
CA SER A 26 -0.65 -3.56 9.83
C SER A 26 0.42 -4.41 10.52
N ASP A 27 1.67 -3.99 10.38
CA ASP A 27 2.74 -4.44 11.27
C ASP A 27 2.54 -3.85 12.69
N ASP A 28 3.28 -4.38 13.65
CA ASP A 28 3.24 -3.94 15.06
C ASP A 28 4.09 -2.68 15.30
N TRP A 29 4.03 -1.72 14.36
CA TRP A 29 4.71 -0.44 14.55
C TRP A 29 3.93 0.43 15.52
N GLY A 30 4.62 0.93 16.56
CA GLY A 30 3.98 1.60 17.71
C GLY A 30 3.07 2.80 17.38
N SER A 31 3.28 3.47 16.24
CA SER A 31 2.40 4.55 15.79
C SER A 31 1.00 4.05 15.44
N TYR A 32 0.88 2.88 14.80
CA TYR A 32 -0.44 2.30 14.51
C TYR A 32 -1.18 1.94 15.79
N GLY A 33 -0.49 1.42 16.81
CA GLY A 33 -1.10 1.12 18.10
C GLY A 33 -1.58 2.36 18.89
N ARG A 34 -1.07 3.55 18.58
CA ARG A 34 -1.50 4.83 19.19
C ARG A 34 -2.62 5.51 18.42
N GLU A 35 -2.55 5.49 17.08
CA GLU A 35 -3.43 6.26 16.20
C GLU A 35 -4.63 5.46 15.68
N VAL A 36 -4.52 4.13 15.56
CA VAL A 36 -5.59 3.28 15.05
C VAL A 36 -6.47 2.79 16.22
N PRO A 37 -7.81 2.89 16.11
CA PRO A 37 -8.72 2.31 17.10
C PRO A 37 -8.47 0.81 17.31
N LYS A 38 -8.30 0.38 18.57
CA LYS A 38 -7.94 -1.00 18.93
C LYS A 38 -8.97 -2.04 18.47
N ASP A 39 -10.23 -1.65 18.35
CA ASP A 39 -11.33 -2.46 17.84
C ASP A 39 -11.21 -2.73 16.33
N LYS A 40 -10.54 -1.84 15.59
CA LYS A 40 -10.33 -1.95 14.14
C LYS A 40 -8.95 -2.49 13.78
N HIS A 41 -8.00 -2.46 14.70
CA HIS A 41 -6.61 -2.82 14.45
C HIS A 41 -6.36 -4.31 14.67
N LEU A 42 -6.04 -5.02 13.60
CA LEU A 42 -5.59 -6.41 13.68
C LEU A 42 -4.09 -6.50 13.41
N THR A 43 -3.37 -7.05 14.39
CA THR A 43 -1.97 -7.42 14.26
C THR A 43 -1.83 -8.93 14.35
N GLY A 44 -0.84 -9.49 13.64
CA GLY A 44 -0.58 -10.92 13.68
C GLY A 44 0.26 -11.39 12.52
N LYS A 45 1.05 -12.45 12.77
CA LYS A 45 2.02 -12.98 11.81
C LYS A 45 1.39 -13.36 10.46
N ILE A 46 0.15 -13.84 10.46
CA ILE A 46 -0.59 -14.21 9.24
C ILE A 46 -0.87 -12.97 8.38
N PHE A 47 -1.28 -11.86 8.99
CA PHE A 47 -1.56 -10.61 8.29
C PHE A 47 -0.29 -9.97 7.73
N THR A 48 0.78 -9.92 8.54
CA THR A 48 2.07 -9.40 8.09
C THR A 48 2.62 -10.21 6.91
N GLN A 49 2.61 -11.54 7.00
CA GLN A 49 3.04 -12.41 5.88
C GLN A 49 2.21 -12.19 4.62
N ARG A 50 0.88 -11.96 4.75
CA ARG A 50 0.02 -11.66 3.60
C ARG A 50 0.39 -10.33 2.95
N ILE A 51 0.63 -9.28 3.73
CA ILE A 51 1.09 -7.97 3.24
C ILE A 51 2.43 -8.12 2.52
N GLU A 52 3.40 -8.81 3.13
CA GLU A 52 4.71 -9.06 2.53
C GLU A 52 4.61 -9.83 1.20
N ARG A 53 3.77 -10.87 1.14
CA ARG A 53 3.55 -11.67 -0.08
C ARG A 53 2.89 -10.84 -1.18
N ASN A 54 1.94 -9.98 -0.83
CA ASN A 54 1.32 -9.05 -1.77
C ASN A 54 2.35 -8.06 -2.33
N ASN A 55 3.17 -7.46 -1.46
CA ASN A 55 4.24 -6.55 -1.84
C ASN A 55 5.29 -7.23 -2.75
N LEU A 56 5.68 -8.47 -2.43
CA LEU A 56 6.58 -9.26 -3.26
C LEU A 56 6.00 -9.53 -4.65
N THR A 57 4.71 -9.89 -4.71
CA THR A 57 3.98 -10.14 -5.96
C THR A 57 3.92 -8.87 -6.81
N LEU A 58 3.54 -7.74 -6.22
CA LEU A 58 3.49 -6.44 -6.88
C LEU A 58 4.86 -6.04 -7.43
N ARG A 59 5.91 -6.11 -6.61
CA ARG A 59 7.29 -5.80 -7.02
C ARG A 59 7.72 -6.66 -8.21
N THR A 60 7.42 -7.96 -8.18
CA THR A 60 7.76 -8.89 -9.26
C THR A 60 7.02 -8.56 -10.55
N ARG A 61 5.74 -8.22 -10.43
CA ARG A 61 4.87 -7.84 -11.54
C ARG A 61 5.27 -6.52 -12.20
N ILE A 62 5.55 -5.47 -11.41
CA ILE A 62 6.08 -4.19 -11.92
C ILE A 62 7.42 -4.42 -12.65
N LYS A 63 8.33 -5.21 -12.07
CA LYS A 63 9.60 -5.56 -12.73
C LYS A 63 9.41 -6.30 -14.05
N ARG A 64 8.34 -7.07 -14.22
CA ARG A 64 7.99 -7.73 -15.49
C ARG A 64 7.38 -6.73 -16.47
N LEU A 65 6.52 -5.83 -15.99
CA LEU A 65 5.93 -4.75 -16.80
C LEU A 65 7.03 -3.88 -17.43
N ALA A 66 7.97 -3.39 -16.62
CA ALA A 66 9.08 -2.56 -17.09
C ALA A 66 9.96 -3.27 -18.14
N ARG A 67 10.17 -4.59 -18.01
CA ARG A 67 10.91 -5.39 -19.00
C ARG A 67 10.13 -5.63 -20.29
N LYS A 68 8.80 -5.71 -20.22
CA LYS A 68 7.95 -5.94 -21.40
C LYS A 68 7.75 -4.68 -22.22
N THR A 69 7.55 -3.54 -21.57
CA THR A 69 7.19 -2.31 -22.28
C THR A 69 8.38 -1.68 -23.00
N ILE A 70 9.61 -1.82 -22.48
CA ILE A 70 10.89 -1.23 -22.96
C ILE A 70 10.89 0.28 -23.29
N CYS A 71 9.72 0.91 -23.28
CA CYS A 71 9.45 2.31 -23.50
C CYS A 71 9.10 2.95 -22.16
N PHE A 72 9.78 4.05 -21.86
CA PHE A 72 9.52 4.87 -20.69
C PHE A 72 9.16 6.28 -21.16
N SER A 73 7.98 6.76 -20.77
CA SER A 73 7.64 8.17 -20.95
C SER A 73 8.49 9.04 -20.03
N ARG A 74 8.73 10.31 -20.40
CA ARG A 74 9.29 11.30 -19.47
C ARG A 74 8.22 11.89 -18.52
N SER A 75 6.93 11.70 -18.83
CA SER A 75 5.84 12.22 -18.02
C SER A 75 5.54 11.31 -16.83
N VAL A 76 5.62 11.87 -15.62
CA VAL A 76 5.24 11.21 -14.37
C VAL A 76 3.76 10.83 -14.38
N GLU A 77 2.89 11.68 -14.93
CA GLU A 77 1.45 11.44 -15.03
C GLU A 77 1.14 10.15 -15.80
N ILE A 78 1.89 9.88 -16.89
CA ILE A 78 1.74 8.64 -17.66
C ILE A 78 2.16 7.43 -16.82
N HIS A 79 3.25 7.54 -16.04
CA HIS A 79 3.67 6.46 -15.16
C HIS A 79 2.63 6.19 -14.07
N GLU A 80 2.07 7.22 -13.45
CA GLU A 80 1.02 7.09 -12.43
C GLU A 80 -0.22 6.40 -13.00
N LYS A 81 -0.69 6.80 -14.19
CA LYS A 81 -1.83 6.16 -14.88
C LYS A 81 -1.56 4.69 -15.25
N VAL A 82 -0.38 4.39 -15.80
CA VAL A 82 -0.01 3.03 -16.18
C VAL A 82 0.12 2.12 -14.95
N ILE A 83 0.74 2.62 -13.87
CA ILE A 83 0.85 1.85 -12.62
C ILE A 83 -0.51 1.68 -11.97
N GLY A 84 -1.34 2.73 -11.92
CA GLY A 84 -2.70 2.68 -11.36
C GLY A 84 -3.57 1.64 -12.07
N THR A 85 -3.66 1.70 -13.40
CA THR A 85 -4.40 0.72 -14.21
C THR A 85 -3.84 -0.70 -14.09
N PHE A 86 -2.52 -0.84 -13.94
CA PHE A 86 -1.88 -2.13 -13.72
C PHE A 86 -2.26 -2.74 -12.35
N ILE A 87 -2.26 -1.93 -11.29
CA ILE A 87 -2.67 -2.35 -9.95
C ILE A 87 -4.15 -2.77 -9.96
N GLU A 88 -5.02 -1.95 -10.54
CA GLU A 88 -6.45 -2.24 -10.69
C GLU A 88 -6.70 -3.60 -11.35
N LYS A 89 -6.04 -3.87 -12.47
CA LYS A 89 -6.23 -5.08 -13.26
C LYS A 89 -5.70 -6.36 -12.61
N HIS A 90 -4.69 -6.26 -11.76
CA HIS A 90 -3.94 -7.44 -11.30
C HIS A 90 -4.00 -7.69 -9.79
N ILE A 91 -4.33 -6.69 -8.97
CA ILE A 91 -4.38 -6.84 -7.50
C ILE A 91 -5.82 -6.91 -7.00
N PHE A 92 -6.73 -6.15 -7.61
CA PHE A 92 -8.11 -6.04 -7.15
C PHE A 92 -9.09 -6.95 -7.91
N TYR A 93 -8.61 -7.64 -8.95
CA TYR A 93 -9.26 -8.73 -9.70
C TYR A 93 -8.37 -9.97 -9.69
#